data_AF-H1VIU9-F1
#
_entry.id   AF-H1VIU9-F1
#
_cell.length_a   1.000
_cell.length_b   1.000
_cell.length_c   1.000
_cell.angle_alpha   90.00
_cell.angle_beta   90.00
_cell.angle_gamma   90.00
#
_symmetry.space_group_name_H-M   'P 1'
#
loop_
_entity.id
_entity.type
_entity.pdbx_description
1 polymer ?
#
loop_
_entity_poly.entity_id
_entity_poly.type
_entity_poly.pdbx_seq_one_letter_code
_entity_poly.pdbx_strand_id
1 'polypeptide(L)'
;MEPLLERAMDFKETICKALLSTETWRSSVPHILRTGLDIIRDLEAAANYSITSPGPRKTGADGQGLNNFNGLLSRKSYASEAIVRGLYLTVRLHVLEYILSLSMALGELTREELSMLASLPHGLSALEQVCEQIRVVFGFDGREPASRELGIGFSAWCMFWPMLAVLKSGFADKYTRLWVMDKCATVSRASGFGMAMYQMGWFEQKSCKAGATG
;
A
#
# COMPACT_ATOMS: atom_id res chain seq x y z
N MET A 1 -7.64 -16.90 -0.90
CA MET A 1 -7.13 -15.52 -1.03
C MET A 1 -6.28 -15.46 -2.28
N GLU A 2 -6.06 -14.29 -2.87
CA GLU A 2 -5.14 -14.18 -4.00
C GLU A 2 -3.70 -14.50 -3.55
N PRO A 3 -2.93 -15.35 -4.26
CA PRO A 3 -1.64 -15.86 -3.77
C PRO A 3 -0.62 -14.77 -3.43
N LEU A 4 -0.63 -13.65 -4.15
CA LEU A 4 0.30 -12.55 -3.91
C LEU A 4 -0.02 -11.77 -2.63
N LEU A 5 -1.32 -11.58 -2.35
CA LEU A 5 -1.78 -10.92 -1.12
C LEU A 5 -1.56 -11.81 0.10
N GLU A 6 -1.76 -13.11 -0.05
CA GLU A 6 -1.46 -14.11 0.99
C GLU A 6 0.02 -14.06 1.38
N ARG A 7 0.93 -14.11 0.40
CA ARG A 7 2.37 -13.94 0.65
C ARG A 7 2.71 -12.63 1.38
N ALA A 8 2.06 -11.52 1.02
CA ALA A 8 2.29 -10.24 1.68
C ALA A 8 1.79 -10.23 3.13
N MET A 9 0.69 -10.93 3.43
CA MET A 9 0.21 -11.08 4.80
C MET A 9 1.12 -11.98 5.63
N ASP A 10 1.53 -13.13 5.09
CA ASP A 10 2.46 -14.05 5.77
C ASP A 10 3.79 -13.34 6.08
N PHE A 11 4.24 -12.50 5.15
CA PHE A 11 5.41 -11.66 5.35
C PHE A 11 5.23 -10.64 6.49
N LYS A 12 4.08 -9.95 6.53
CA LYS A 12 3.73 -9.06 7.65
C LYS A 12 3.75 -9.82 8.97
N GLU A 13 3.12 -11.00 9.04
CA GLU A 13 3.09 -11.80 10.27
C GLU A 13 4.49 -12.22 10.71
N THR A 14 5.33 -12.61 9.75
CA THR A 14 6.75 -12.95 9.99
C THR A 14 7.51 -11.77 10.60
N ILE A 15 7.36 -10.56 10.04
CA ILE A 15 8.00 -9.35 10.58
C ILE A 15 7.45 -9.00 11.96
N CYS A 16 6.14 -9.05 12.17
CA CYS A 16 5.55 -8.77 13.49
C CYS A 16 6.07 -9.75 14.55
N LYS A 17 6.18 -11.04 14.23
CA LYS A 17 6.77 -12.05 15.13
C LYS A 17 8.25 -11.78 15.38
N ALA A 18 9.01 -11.40 14.36
CA ALA A 18 10.43 -11.06 14.50
C ALA A 18 10.64 -9.84 15.41
N LEU A 19 9.82 -8.78 15.24
CA LEU A 19 9.89 -7.57 16.06
C LEU A 19 9.51 -7.80 17.53
N LEU A 20 8.66 -8.78 17.81
CA LEU A 20 8.21 -9.12 19.17
C LEU A 20 9.13 -10.14 19.87
N SER A 21 9.96 -10.87 19.12
CA SER A 21 10.86 -11.90 19.65
C SER A 21 12.25 -11.32 19.91
N THR A 22 12.74 -11.45 21.14
CA THR A 22 13.99 -10.81 21.57
C THR A 22 15.28 -11.55 21.19
N GLU A 23 15.28 -12.84 20.82
CA GLU A 23 16.56 -13.59 20.85
C GLU A 23 16.89 -14.56 19.69
N THR A 24 16.07 -14.78 18.65
CA THR A 24 16.37 -15.88 17.68
C THR A 24 16.21 -15.58 16.18
N TRP A 25 15.84 -14.37 15.77
CA TRP A 25 15.50 -14.10 14.36
C TRP A 25 16.65 -13.54 13.51
N ARG A 26 17.77 -13.12 14.12
CA ARG A 26 18.87 -12.42 13.40
C ARG A 26 19.48 -13.25 12.26
N SER A 27 19.54 -14.58 12.41
CA SER A 27 20.02 -15.48 11.36
C SER A 27 19.07 -15.59 10.16
N SER A 28 17.79 -15.24 10.33
CA SER A 28 16.77 -15.31 9.28
C SER A 28 16.56 -13.97 8.57
N VAL A 29 17.18 -12.88 9.04
CA VAL A 29 17.04 -11.54 8.47
C VAL A 29 17.37 -11.49 6.98
N PRO A 30 18.49 -12.08 6.49
CA PRO A 30 18.79 -12.04 5.07
C PRO A 30 17.69 -12.71 4.21
N HIS A 31 17.11 -13.79 4.72
CA HIS A 31 16.00 -14.47 4.05
C HIS A 31 14.74 -13.61 4.04
N ILE A 32 14.37 -13.01 5.18
CA ILE A 32 13.21 -12.12 5.30
C ILE A 32 13.36 -10.94 4.32
N LEU A 33 14.52 -10.27 4.28
CA LEU A 33 14.76 -9.15 3.38
C LEU A 33 14.62 -9.56 1.91
N ARG A 34 15.16 -10.71 1.52
CA ARG A 34 15.05 -11.25 0.16
C ARG A 34 13.60 -11.54 -0.21
N THR A 35 12.85 -12.20 0.68
CA THR A 35 11.41 -12.46 0.48
C THR A 35 10.62 -11.17 0.31
N GLY A 36 10.90 -10.15 1.13
CA GLY A 36 10.25 -8.84 1.02
C GLY A 36 10.53 -8.15 -0.31
N LEU A 37 11.79 -8.16 -0.77
CA LEU A 37 12.18 -7.62 -2.08
C LEU A 37 11.47 -8.33 -3.25
N ASP A 38 11.37 -9.65 -3.18
CA ASP A 38 10.66 -10.43 -4.21
C ASP A 38 9.16 -10.09 -4.22
N ILE A 39 8.53 -9.97 -3.04
CA ILE A 39 7.13 -9.54 -2.93
C ILE A 39 6.92 -8.14 -3.51
N ILE A 40 7.82 -7.19 -3.23
CA ILE A 40 7.76 -5.82 -3.77
C ILE A 40 7.79 -5.82 -5.30
N ARG A 41 8.69 -6.63 -5.89
CA ARG A 41 8.82 -6.76 -7.35
C ARG A 41 7.59 -7.41 -7.97
N ASP A 42 7.06 -8.45 -7.34
CA ASP A 42 5.86 -9.14 -7.81
C ASP A 42 4.62 -8.23 -7.71
N LEU A 43 4.48 -7.42 -6.65
CA LEU A 43 3.39 -6.44 -6.49
C LEU A 43 3.47 -5.31 -7.52
N GLU A 44 4.67 -4.82 -7.81
CA GLU A 44 4.88 -3.83 -8.88
C GLU A 44 4.54 -4.42 -10.25
N ALA A 45 4.96 -5.67 -10.48
CA ALA A 45 4.62 -6.38 -11.71
C ALA A 45 3.10 -6.62 -11.82
N ALA A 46 2.43 -6.99 -10.73
CA ALA A 46 0.98 -7.17 -10.70
C ALA A 46 0.24 -5.84 -10.91
N ALA A 47 0.75 -4.72 -10.40
CA ALA A 47 0.18 -3.42 -10.68
C ALA A 47 0.26 -3.08 -12.18
N ASN A 48 1.46 -3.21 -12.78
CA ASN A 48 1.71 -2.73 -14.13
C ASN A 48 1.34 -3.71 -15.25
N TYR A 49 1.34 -5.00 -14.94
CA TYR A 49 1.09 -6.10 -15.86
C TYR A 49 0.00 -6.99 -15.26
N SER A 50 -0.90 -7.52 -16.08
CA SER A 50 -1.99 -8.42 -15.64
C SER A 50 -1.45 -9.79 -15.20
N ILE A 51 -0.65 -9.81 -14.13
CA ILE A 51 0.01 -10.97 -13.54
C ILE A 51 -0.67 -11.25 -12.21
N THR A 52 -1.18 -12.47 -12.04
CA THR A 52 -1.89 -12.91 -10.83
C THR A 52 -1.12 -13.98 -10.05
N SER A 53 0.04 -14.42 -10.54
CA SER A 53 0.87 -15.43 -9.87
C SER A 53 2.27 -14.90 -9.57
N PRO A 54 2.80 -15.16 -8.36
CA PRO A 54 4.23 -15.01 -8.14
C PRO A 54 5.03 -15.98 -9.01
N GLY A 55 6.31 -15.65 -9.28
CA GLY A 55 7.14 -16.40 -10.23
C GLY A 55 7.13 -17.92 -9.98
N PRO A 56 7.01 -18.78 -11.02
CA PRO A 56 7.06 -18.48 -12.46
C PRO A 56 5.74 -17.86 -12.96
N ARG A 57 5.85 -16.70 -13.61
CA ARG A 57 4.74 -15.86 -14.04
C ARG A 57 3.91 -16.61 -15.09
N LYS A 58 2.69 -17.01 -14.76
CA LYS A 58 1.71 -17.41 -15.76
C LYS A 58 1.12 -16.14 -16.33
N THR A 59 1.42 -15.83 -17.59
CA THR A 59 0.55 -14.92 -18.35
C THR A 59 -0.82 -15.57 -18.35
N GLY A 60 -1.87 -14.82 -18.05
CA GLY A 60 -3.24 -15.29 -18.23
C GLY A 60 -3.52 -15.47 -19.72
N ALA A 61 -2.98 -16.55 -20.30
CA ALA A 61 -3.41 -17.08 -21.57
C ALA A 61 -4.72 -17.80 -21.30
N ASP A 62 -5.81 -17.02 -21.28
CA ASP A 62 -7.15 -17.39 -21.73
C ASP A 62 -8.09 -16.25 -21.34
N GLY A 63 -8.95 -15.83 -22.27
CA GLY A 63 -9.83 -14.65 -22.18
C GLY A 63 -10.89 -14.66 -21.07
N GLN A 64 -10.69 -15.39 -19.97
CA GLN A 64 -11.42 -15.21 -18.72
C GLN A 64 -10.80 -14.04 -17.97
N GLY A 65 -11.52 -12.91 -17.98
CA GLY A 65 -11.11 -11.68 -17.30
C GLY A 65 -10.53 -11.96 -15.91
N LEU A 66 -9.27 -11.57 -15.72
CA LEU A 66 -8.55 -11.75 -14.47
C LEU A 66 -9.30 -10.97 -13.38
N ASN A 67 -9.96 -11.72 -12.52
CA ASN A 67 -10.71 -11.27 -11.37
C ASN A 67 -9.71 -11.15 -10.20
N ASN A 68 -9.37 -9.92 -9.81
CA ASN A 68 -8.40 -9.60 -8.75
C ASN A 68 -9.15 -9.30 -7.45
N PHE A 69 -8.47 -9.42 -6.30
CA PHE A 69 -9.06 -9.16 -4.98
C PHE A 69 -10.32 -10.01 -4.71
N ASN A 70 -10.19 -11.34 -4.76
CA ASN A 70 -11.28 -12.30 -4.56
C ASN A 70 -12.46 -12.12 -5.54
N GLY A 71 -12.18 -11.63 -6.76
CA GLY A 71 -13.19 -11.41 -7.80
C GLY A 71 -14.06 -10.17 -7.62
N LEU A 72 -13.68 -9.28 -6.70
CA LEU A 72 -14.30 -7.98 -6.55
C LEU A 72 -14.04 -7.06 -7.74
N LEU A 73 -12.86 -7.16 -8.37
CA LEU A 73 -12.44 -6.25 -9.43
C LEU A 73 -11.98 -7.02 -10.67
N SER A 74 -12.60 -6.74 -11.82
CA SER A 74 -12.09 -7.19 -13.13
C SER A 74 -11.17 -6.14 -13.72
N ARG A 75 -10.18 -6.48 -14.54
CA ARG A 75 -9.37 -5.49 -15.30
C ARG A 75 -9.95 -5.14 -16.67
N LYS A 76 -11.29 -5.17 -16.80
CA LYS A 76 -11.97 -4.95 -18.09
C LYS A 76 -12.31 -3.48 -18.36
N SER A 77 -12.26 -2.63 -17.33
CA SER A 77 -12.55 -1.19 -17.45
C SER A 77 -11.37 -0.37 -16.96
N TYR A 78 -11.23 0.84 -17.49
CA TYR A 78 -10.19 1.78 -17.07
C TYR A 78 -10.30 2.09 -15.57
N ALA A 79 -11.53 2.27 -15.10
CA ALA A 79 -11.85 2.53 -13.71
C ALA A 79 -11.40 1.41 -12.76
N SER A 80 -11.78 0.17 -13.07
CA SER A 80 -11.46 -0.98 -12.24
C SER A 80 -9.97 -1.30 -12.29
N GLU A 81 -9.31 -1.09 -13.43
CA GLU A 81 -7.87 -1.25 -13.54
C GLU A 81 -7.10 -0.25 -12.66
N ALA A 82 -7.49 1.03 -12.67
CA ALA A 82 -6.86 2.06 -11.83
C ALA A 82 -7.01 1.74 -10.32
N ILE A 83 -8.17 1.24 -9.90
CA ILE A 83 -8.39 0.80 -8.51
C ILE A 83 -7.50 -0.40 -8.18
N VAL A 84 -7.46 -1.41 -9.03
CA VAL A 84 -6.62 -2.62 -8.82
C VAL A 84 -5.15 -2.23 -8.70
N ARG A 85 -4.66 -1.35 -9.59
CA ARG A 85 -3.31 -0.78 -9.52
C ARG A 85 -3.07 -0.10 -8.17
N GLY A 86 -3.97 0.78 -7.76
CA GLY A 86 -3.88 1.49 -6.48
C GLY A 86 -3.78 0.55 -5.28
N LEU A 87 -4.54 -0.54 -5.28
CA LEU A 87 -4.53 -1.51 -4.19
C LEU A 87 -3.22 -2.32 -4.12
N TYR A 88 -2.69 -2.84 -5.24
CA TYR A 88 -1.39 -3.53 -5.20
C TYR A 88 -0.25 -2.60 -4.80
N LEU A 89 -0.25 -1.37 -5.31
CA LEU A 89 0.75 -0.36 -4.94
C LEU A 89 0.66 0.00 -3.45
N THR A 90 -0.54 -0.01 -2.87
CA THR A 90 -0.75 0.18 -1.43
C THR A 90 -0.16 -0.96 -0.61
N VAL A 91 -0.37 -2.22 -1.04
CA VAL A 91 0.27 -3.38 -0.39
C VAL A 91 1.80 -3.26 -0.51
N ARG A 92 2.32 -2.89 -1.68
CA ARG A 92 3.76 -2.69 -1.92
C ARG A 92 4.35 -1.63 -0.99
N LEU A 93 3.64 -0.52 -0.79
CA LEU A 93 4.03 0.55 0.14
C LEU A 93 4.17 0.00 1.56
N HIS A 94 3.20 -0.78 2.04
CA HIS A 94 3.28 -1.37 3.38
C HIS A 94 4.41 -2.40 3.52
N VAL A 95 4.66 -3.23 2.50
CA VAL A 95 5.80 -4.16 2.52
C VAL A 95 7.13 -3.41 2.63
N LEU A 96 7.29 -2.29 1.92
CA LEU A 96 8.46 -1.41 2.07
C LEU A 96 8.58 -0.86 3.50
N GLU A 97 7.49 -0.37 4.08
CA GLU A 97 7.47 0.15 5.45
C GLU A 97 7.81 -0.93 6.48
N TYR A 98 7.36 -2.17 6.29
CA TYR A 98 7.72 -3.29 7.18
C TYR A 98 9.20 -3.62 7.10
N ILE A 99 9.79 -3.64 5.90
CA ILE A 99 11.23 -3.86 5.74
C ILE A 99 12.03 -2.78 6.45
N LEU A 100 11.68 -1.50 6.27
CA LEU A 100 12.38 -0.41 6.95
C LEU A 100 12.19 -0.46 8.47
N SER A 101 11.00 -0.81 8.96
CA SER A 101 10.73 -0.98 10.39
C SER A 101 11.60 -2.09 10.99
N LEU A 102 11.76 -3.20 10.26
CA LEU A 102 12.67 -4.27 10.63
C LEU A 102 14.12 -3.79 10.68
N SER A 103 14.57 -3.05 9.66
CA SER A 103 15.93 -2.49 9.61
C SER A 103 16.21 -1.53 10.77
N MET A 104 15.24 -0.68 11.14
CA MET A 104 15.39 0.20 12.30
C MET A 104 15.48 -0.58 13.62
N ALA A 105 14.72 -1.67 13.76
CA ALA A 105 14.75 -2.51 14.95
C ALA A 105 16.03 -3.34 15.08
N LEU A 106 16.68 -3.68 13.96
CA LEU A 106 17.95 -4.42 13.93
C LEU A 106 19.15 -3.63 14.42
N GLY A 107 19.10 -2.30 14.33
CA GLY A 107 20.24 -1.43 14.61
C GLY A 107 21.36 -1.61 13.58
N GLU A 108 22.51 -2.13 14.00
CA GLU A 108 23.65 -2.35 13.11
C GLU A 108 23.40 -3.52 12.15
N LEU A 109 23.39 -3.17 10.86
CA LEU A 109 23.20 -4.10 9.76
C LEU A 109 24.54 -4.63 9.25
N THR A 110 24.55 -5.90 8.87
CA THR A 110 25.67 -6.52 8.17
C THR A 110 25.83 -5.96 6.75
N ARG A 111 27.01 -6.18 6.15
CA ARG A 111 27.27 -5.75 4.77
C ARG A 111 26.30 -6.38 3.76
N GLU A 112 25.91 -7.65 3.96
CA GLU A 112 24.95 -8.33 3.09
C GLU A 112 23.57 -7.67 3.18
N GLU A 113 23.09 -7.40 4.40
CA GLU A 113 21.81 -6.74 4.64
C GLU A 113 21.77 -5.33 4.06
N LEU A 114 22.85 -4.54 4.25
CA LEU A 114 22.98 -3.22 3.63
C LEU A 114 22.91 -3.27 2.10
N SER A 115 23.59 -4.25 1.49
CA SER A 115 23.56 -4.46 0.03
C SER A 115 22.14 -4.78 -0.47
N MET A 116 21.39 -5.59 0.28
CA MET A 116 19.98 -5.88 -0.06
C MET A 116 19.10 -4.65 0.09
N LEU A 117 19.24 -3.86 1.16
CA LEU A 117 18.47 -2.64 1.36
C LEU A 117 18.79 -1.57 0.31
N ALA A 118 20.02 -1.52 -0.20
CA ALA A 118 20.37 -0.62 -1.32
C ALA A 118 19.58 -0.93 -2.60
N SER A 119 19.03 -2.14 -2.74
CA SER A 119 18.17 -2.52 -3.86
C SER A 119 16.68 -2.22 -3.65
N LEU A 120 16.29 -1.69 -2.48
CA LEU A 120 14.91 -1.31 -2.22
C LEU A 120 14.49 -0.14 -3.12
N PRO A 121 13.28 -0.20 -3.69
CA PRO A 121 12.67 0.97 -4.32
C PRO A 121 12.58 2.14 -3.36
N HIS A 122 12.76 3.35 -3.88
CA HIS A 122 12.64 4.57 -3.09
C HIS A 122 11.22 4.73 -2.55
N GLY A 123 11.07 4.81 -1.21
CA GLY A 123 9.76 4.86 -0.55
C GLY A 123 8.89 6.04 -1.00
N LEU A 124 9.49 7.21 -1.25
CA LEU A 124 8.77 8.37 -1.81
C LEU A 124 8.15 8.06 -3.17
N SER A 125 8.87 7.36 -4.06
CA SER A 125 8.34 6.99 -5.37
C SER A 125 7.20 5.98 -5.25
N ALA A 126 7.27 5.05 -4.28
CA ALA A 126 6.16 4.14 -4.00
C ALA A 126 4.91 4.89 -3.49
N LEU A 127 5.10 5.88 -2.62
CA LEU A 127 4.02 6.74 -2.13
C LEU A 127 3.39 7.56 -3.27
N GLU A 128 4.21 8.17 -4.11
CA GLU A 128 3.77 8.98 -5.26
C GLU A 128 2.97 8.14 -6.26
N GLN A 129 3.35 6.88 -6.49
CA GLN A 129 2.59 5.95 -7.32
C GLN A 129 1.18 5.70 -6.78
N VAL A 130 1.01 5.58 -5.45
CA VAL A 130 -0.32 5.45 -4.83
C VAL A 130 -1.11 6.76 -4.98
N CYS A 131 -0.49 7.90 -4.70
CA CYS A 131 -1.09 9.22 -4.92
C CYS A 131 -1.57 9.41 -6.36
N GLU A 132 -0.81 8.92 -7.34
CA GLU A 132 -1.18 9.00 -8.75
C GLU A 132 -2.44 8.20 -9.05
N GLN A 133 -2.58 6.99 -8.49
CA GLN A 133 -3.83 6.23 -8.67
C GLN A 133 -5.03 6.93 -7.99
N ILE A 134 -4.82 7.61 -6.86
CA ILE A 134 -5.86 8.44 -6.24
C ILE A 134 -6.27 9.60 -7.18
N ARG A 135 -5.30 10.25 -7.83
CA ARG A 135 -5.60 11.32 -8.82
C ARG A 135 -6.38 10.78 -10.00
N VAL A 136 -5.93 9.67 -10.59
CA VAL A 136 -6.57 9.03 -11.75
C VAL A 136 -8.01 8.62 -11.44
N VAL A 137 -8.23 7.94 -10.31
CA VAL A 137 -9.57 7.42 -9.97
C VAL A 137 -10.57 8.55 -9.78
N PHE A 138 -10.20 9.65 -9.14
CA PHE A 138 -11.11 10.75 -8.81
C PHE A 138 -10.97 12.00 -9.68
N GLY A 139 -10.08 12.00 -10.68
CA GLY A 139 -9.86 13.15 -11.57
C GLY A 139 -9.24 14.38 -10.87
N PHE A 140 -8.44 14.18 -9.82
CA PHE A 140 -7.86 15.31 -9.05
C PHE A 140 -6.70 16.04 -9.75
N ASP A 141 -6.32 15.56 -10.94
CA ASP A 141 -5.35 16.17 -11.84
C ASP A 141 -6.01 16.93 -13.01
N GLY A 142 -7.34 17.02 -13.02
CA GLY A 142 -8.11 17.69 -14.08
C GLY A 142 -8.50 16.77 -15.25
N ARG A 143 -8.11 15.49 -15.24
CA ARG A 143 -8.59 14.48 -16.21
C ARG A 143 -9.98 14.00 -15.83
N GLU A 144 -10.68 13.39 -16.80
CA GLU A 144 -11.97 12.74 -16.56
C GLU A 144 -11.80 11.62 -15.51
N PRO A 145 -12.58 11.62 -14.41
CA PRO A 145 -12.39 10.68 -13.32
C PRO A 145 -12.74 9.26 -13.74
N ALA A 146 -11.85 8.31 -13.48
CA ALA A 146 -12.11 6.90 -13.75
C ALA A 146 -13.36 6.40 -12.96
N SER A 147 -13.64 6.98 -11.79
CA SER A 147 -14.81 6.65 -10.98
C SER A 147 -16.16 6.89 -11.67
N ARG A 148 -16.21 7.62 -12.79
CA ARG A 148 -17.45 7.84 -13.55
C ARG A 148 -18.08 6.54 -14.05
N GLU A 149 -17.26 5.53 -14.41
CA GLU A 149 -17.75 4.25 -14.95
C GLU A 149 -18.30 3.31 -13.87
N LEU A 150 -17.72 3.33 -12.67
CA LEU A 150 -18.09 2.43 -11.56
C LEU A 150 -18.97 3.08 -10.49
N GLY A 151 -19.14 4.40 -10.55
CA GLY A 151 -19.81 5.20 -9.53
C GLY A 151 -18.88 5.61 -8.40
N ILE A 152 -19.02 6.87 -7.97
CA ILE A 152 -18.16 7.48 -6.96
C ILE A 152 -18.20 6.78 -5.60
N GLY A 153 -19.34 6.19 -5.21
CA GLY A 153 -19.49 5.44 -3.97
C GLY A 153 -18.60 4.21 -3.91
N PHE A 154 -18.66 3.36 -4.94
CA PHE A 154 -17.83 2.16 -5.01
C PHE A 154 -16.35 2.50 -5.10
N SER A 155 -15.98 3.48 -5.94
CA SER A 155 -14.60 3.96 -6.04
C SER A 155 -14.08 4.53 -4.71
N ALA A 156 -14.91 5.29 -3.98
CA ALA A 156 -14.58 5.79 -2.64
C ALA A 156 -14.30 4.66 -1.67
N TRP A 157 -15.15 3.65 -1.64
CA TRP A 157 -14.97 2.48 -0.78
C TRP A 157 -13.68 1.72 -1.09
N CYS A 158 -13.38 1.46 -2.36
CA CYS A 158 -12.15 0.77 -2.74
C CYS A 158 -10.88 1.60 -2.47
N MET A 159 -10.92 2.92 -2.72
CA MET A 159 -9.76 3.79 -2.57
C MET A 159 -9.58 4.32 -1.15
N PHE A 160 -10.52 4.05 -0.25
CA PHE A 160 -10.44 4.48 1.14
C PHE A 160 -9.16 4.00 1.83
N TRP A 161 -8.82 2.72 1.66
CA TRP A 161 -7.59 2.15 2.23
C TRP A 161 -6.30 2.75 1.62
N PRO A 162 -6.15 2.85 0.29
CA PRO A 162 -5.03 3.59 -0.33
C PRO A 162 -4.86 5.02 0.20
N MET A 163 -5.95 5.79 0.33
CA MET A 163 -5.87 7.15 0.86
C MET A 163 -5.40 7.16 2.32
N LEU A 164 -5.91 6.25 3.16
CA LEU A 164 -5.46 6.12 4.53
C LEU A 164 -3.98 5.71 4.64
N ALA A 165 -3.54 4.80 3.77
CA ALA A 165 -2.15 4.35 3.73
C ALA A 165 -1.20 5.52 3.45
N VAL A 166 -1.51 6.39 2.47
CA VAL A 166 -0.73 7.60 2.22
C VAL A 166 -0.73 8.53 3.44
N LEU A 167 -1.90 8.77 4.05
CA LEU A 167 -2.03 9.68 5.19
C LEU A 167 -1.20 9.24 6.41
N LYS A 168 -1.12 7.92 6.64
CA LYS A 168 -0.40 7.34 7.78
C LYS A 168 1.05 6.99 7.46
N SER A 169 1.45 7.02 6.19
CA SER A 169 2.77 6.57 5.77
C SER A 169 3.92 7.38 6.36
N GLY A 170 5.01 6.70 6.72
CA GLY A 170 6.25 7.31 7.18
C GLY A 170 6.95 8.15 6.10
N PHE A 171 6.68 7.86 4.82
CA PHE A 171 7.26 8.59 3.69
C PHE A 171 6.51 9.88 3.33
N ALA A 172 5.29 10.06 3.85
CA ALA A 172 4.45 11.21 3.49
C ALA A 172 4.86 12.47 4.26
N ASP A 173 5.27 13.49 3.51
CA ASP A 173 5.53 14.82 4.05
C ASP A 173 4.23 15.54 4.47
N LYS A 174 4.37 16.70 5.12
CA LYS A 174 3.23 17.48 5.60
C LYS A 174 2.29 17.88 4.46
N TYR A 175 2.83 18.26 3.31
CA TYR A 175 2.03 18.72 2.17
C TYR A 175 1.20 17.58 1.55
N THR A 176 1.79 16.40 1.37
CA THR A 176 1.12 15.20 0.87
C THR A 176 -0.01 14.79 1.82
N ARG A 177 0.23 14.81 3.14
CA ARG A 177 -0.80 14.48 4.14
C ARG A 177 -1.97 15.46 4.09
N LEU A 178 -1.69 16.76 4.02
CA LEU A 178 -2.74 17.78 3.91
C LEU A 178 -3.53 17.63 2.61
N TRP A 179 -2.83 17.34 1.50
CA TRP A 179 -3.47 17.08 0.21
C TRP A 179 -4.41 15.87 0.27
N VAL A 180 -3.95 14.72 0.78
CA VAL A 180 -4.81 13.54 0.91
C VAL A 180 -5.97 13.80 1.86
N MET A 181 -5.77 14.53 2.94
CA MET A 181 -6.85 14.87 3.88
C MET A 181 -7.95 15.70 3.21
N ASP A 182 -7.58 16.71 2.43
CA ASP A 182 -8.51 17.50 1.59
C ASP A 182 -9.26 16.60 0.59
N LYS A 183 -8.54 15.69 -0.07
CA LYS A 183 -9.14 14.76 -1.03
C LYS A 183 -10.09 13.77 -0.37
N CYS A 184 -9.72 13.22 0.79
CA CYS A 184 -10.59 12.38 1.61
C CYS A 184 -11.90 13.09 1.92
N ALA A 185 -11.84 14.36 2.36
CA ALA A 185 -13.03 15.15 2.67
C ALA A 185 -13.90 15.41 1.42
N THR A 186 -13.28 15.61 0.26
CA THR A 186 -13.99 15.80 -1.01
C THR A 186 -14.70 14.53 -1.48
N VAL A 187 -13.99 13.40 -1.53
CA VAL A 187 -14.57 12.09 -1.88
C VAL A 187 -15.67 11.72 -0.90
N SER A 188 -15.45 11.94 0.39
CA SER A 188 -16.41 11.68 1.47
C SER A 188 -17.75 12.41 1.28
N ARG A 189 -17.71 13.70 0.95
CA ARG A 189 -18.91 14.51 0.66
C ARG A 189 -19.63 14.04 -0.59
N ALA A 190 -18.87 13.72 -1.64
CA ALA A 190 -19.44 13.34 -2.94
C ALA A 190 -19.99 11.91 -2.97
N SER A 191 -19.46 11.01 -2.15
CA SER A 191 -19.85 9.59 -2.11
C SER A 191 -20.84 9.23 -1.00
N GLY A 192 -21.06 10.11 -0.02
CA GLY A 192 -21.89 9.82 1.15
C GLY A 192 -21.19 9.00 2.25
N PHE A 193 -19.93 8.58 2.06
CA PHE A 193 -19.14 7.92 3.12
C PHE A 193 -18.70 8.87 4.25
N GLY A 194 -18.89 10.19 4.07
CA GLY A 194 -18.25 11.25 4.83
C GLY A 194 -18.70 11.54 6.25
N MET A 195 -19.74 10.89 6.78
CA MET A 195 -20.16 11.09 8.17
C MET A 195 -19.55 10.08 9.15
N ALA A 196 -19.14 8.89 8.68
CA ALA A 196 -18.63 7.85 9.57
C ALA A 196 -17.15 8.07 9.97
N MET A 197 -16.35 8.69 9.11
CA MET A 197 -14.88 8.72 9.27
C MET A 197 -14.36 9.85 10.19
N TYR A 198 -15.06 10.99 10.22
CA TYR A 198 -14.72 12.11 11.10
C TYR A 198 -15.12 11.83 12.56
N GLN A 199 -16.30 11.22 12.78
CA GLN A 199 -16.81 10.88 14.12
C GLN A 199 -16.01 9.76 14.81
N MET A 200 -15.32 8.90 14.06
CA MET A 200 -14.51 7.81 14.61
C MET A 200 -13.13 8.27 15.14
N GLY A 201 -12.77 9.56 15.02
CA GLY A 201 -11.49 10.09 15.53
C GLY A 201 -10.25 9.67 14.72
N TRP A 202 -10.42 9.17 13.50
CA TRP A 202 -9.31 8.62 12.69
C TRP A 202 -8.24 9.66 12.28
N PHE A 203 -8.64 10.94 12.30
CA PHE A 203 -7.81 12.10 11.93
C PHE A 203 -7.31 12.89 13.14
N GLU A 204 -7.68 12.53 14.38
CA GLU A 204 -7.12 13.18 15.56
C GLU A 204 -5.66 12.74 15.75
N GLN A 205 -4.73 13.67 15.52
CA GLN A 205 -3.36 13.54 16.01
C GLN A 205 -3.41 13.56 17.54
N LYS A 206 -3.14 12.41 18.18
CA LYS A 206 -2.73 12.43 19.59
C LYS A 206 -1.44 13.24 19.67
N SER A 207 -1.55 14.46 20.16
CA SER A 207 -0.42 15.25 20.59
C SER A 207 0.24 14.48 21.75
N CYS A 208 1.45 13.98 21.53
CA CYS A 208 2.31 13.58 22.64
C CYS A 208 2.57 14.83 23.47
N LYS A 209 1.80 15.01 24.55
CA LYS A 209 2.15 15.97 25.59
C LYS A 209 3.48 15.50 26.19
N ALA A 210 4.54 16.25 25.90
CA ALA A 210 5.78 16.18 26.65
C ALA A 210 5.45 16.42 28.13
N GLY A 211 5.96 15.55 29.00
CA GLY A 211 5.81 15.68 30.43
C GLY A 211 6.31 17.03 30.90
N ALA A 212 5.45 17.76 31.60
CA ALA A 212 5.91 18.80 32.50
C ALA A 212 6.32 18.10 33.80
N THR A 213 7.62 18.00 34.01
CA THR A 213 8.22 17.73 35.32
C THR A 213 7.90 18.89 36.25
N GLY A 214 7.30 18.57 37.39
CA GLY A 214 7.24 19.39 38.59
C GLY A 214 7.39 18.47 39.79
#